data_AF-A0A2G1WEQ2-F1
#
_entry.id   AF-A0A2G1WEQ2-F1
#
_cell.length_a   1.000
_cell.length_b   1.000
_cell.length_c   1.000
_cell.angle_alpha   90.00
_cell.angle_beta   90.00
_cell.angle_gamma   90.00
#
_symmetry.space_group_name_H-M   'P 1'
#
loop_
_entity.id
_entity.type
_entity.pdbx_description
1 polymer ?
#
loop_
_entity_poly.entity_id
_entity_poly.type
_entity_poly.pdbx_seq_one_letter_code
_entity_poly.pdbx_strand_id
1 'polypeptide(L)'
;MRTVVEAIETRFDDVDLVAKRETERDVQSVEDFRQSLENRLTDRQYSVLEAVYSAGYFDWPRESTAKEIANSLDVAPPTLHEHLRGAQKELIETFFAETGKFSEDERPQREE
;
A
#
# COMPACT_ATOMS: atom_id res chain seq x y z
N MET A 1 4.96 -28.31 -8.08
CA MET A 1 4.34 -28.92 -6.87
C MET A 1 4.85 -30.34 -6.62
N ARG A 2 4.75 -31.26 -7.59
CA ARG A 2 5.18 -32.66 -7.45
C ARG A 2 6.64 -32.81 -6.96
N THR A 3 7.55 -32.00 -7.50
CA THR A 3 8.98 -31.98 -7.10
C THR A 3 9.22 -31.61 -5.64
N VAL A 4 8.36 -30.77 -5.04
CA VAL A 4 8.50 -30.32 -3.65
C VAL A 4 8.08 -31.42 -2.69
N VAL A 5 6.98 -32.11 -3.01
CA VAL A 5 6.50 -33.26 -2.23
C VAL A 5 7.52 -34.38 -2.26
N GLU A 6 7.99 -34.75 -3.45
CA GLU A 6 9.01 -35.81 -3.63
C GLU A 6 10.31 -35.49 -2.87
N ALA A 7 10.73 -34.23 -2.81
CA ALA A 7 11.92 -33.81 -2.05
C ALA A 7 11.75 -33.93 -0.53
N ILE A 8 10.54 -33.70 0.00
CA ILE A 8 10.23 -33.81 1.43
C ILE A 8 10.14 -35.28 1.83
N GLU A 9 9.45 -36.10 1.04
CA GLU A 9 9.34 -37.56 1.25
C GLU A 9 10.71 -38.25 1.15
N THR A 10 11.62 -37.74 0.32
CA THR A 10 13.01 -38.25 0.25
C THR A 10 13.83 -37.91 1.50
N ARG A 11 13.50 -36.81 2.18
CA ARG A 11 14.26 -36.31 3.34
C ARG A 11 13.76 -36.87 4.67
N PHE A 12 12.48 -37.24 4.72
CA PHE A 12 11.78 -37.72 5.90
C PHE A 12 10.95 -38.96 5.54
N ASP A 13 11.33 -40.13 6.08
CA ASP A 13 10.71 -41.43 5.75
C ASP A 13 9.28 -41.63 6.32
N ASP A 14 8.76 -40.69 7.12
CA ASP A 14 7.46 -40.79 7.82
C ASP A 14 6.59 -39.55 7.54
N VAL A 15 6.29 -39.31 6.26
CA VAL A 15 5.42 -38.22 5.84
C VAL A 15 4.55 -38.70 4.68
N ASP A 16 3.23 -38.71 4.88
CA ASP A 16 2.25 -39.00 3.84
C ASP A 16 1.51 -37.73 3.42
N LEU A 17 1.42 -37.46 2.12
CA LEU A 17 0.62 -36.36 1.59
C LEU A 17 -0.89 -36.67 1.79
N VAL A 18 -1.49 -36.14 2.85
CA VAL A 18 -2.91 -36.40 3.17
C VAL A 18 -3.86 -35.63 2.24
N ALA A 19 -3.54 -34.38 1.90
CA ALA A 19 -4.37 -33.57 1.00
C ALA A 19 -3.57 -32.44 0.35
N LYS A 20 -3.77 -32.23 -0.95
CA LYS A 20 -3.39 -30.99 -1.65
C LYS A 20 -4.64 -30.13 -1.76
N ARG A 21 -4.63 -28.92 -1.19
CA ARG A 21 -5.67 -27.91 -1.43
C ARG A 21 -5.05 -26.71 -2.13
N GLU A 22 -5.57 -26.41 -3.31
CA GLU A 22 -5.35 -25.12 -3.95
C GLU A 22 -6.37 -24.19 -3.30
N THR A 23 -5.87 -23.23 -2.53
CA THR A 23 -6.69 -22.14 -2.01
C THR A 23 -6.25 -20.90 -2.75
N GLU A 24 -7.19 -20.22 -3.40
CA GLU A 24 -7.08 -18.80 -3.74
C GLU A 24 -7.03 -18.05 -2.42
N ARG A 25 -5.87 -18.06 -1.78
CA ARG A 25 -5.56 -16.93 -0.94
C ARG A 25 -5.18 -15.88 -1.96
N ASP A 26 -5.91 -14.78 -1.99
CA ASP A 26 -5.30 -13.51 -2.34
C ASP A 26 -4.18 -13.27 -1.32
N VAL A 27 -3.08 -14.03 -1.39
CA VAL A 27 -1.82 -13.62 -0.80
C VAL A 27 -1.31 -12.58 -1.76
N GLN A 28 -1.96 -11.42 -1.80
CA GLN A 28 -1.19 -10.24 -2.09
C GLN A 28 -0.24 -10.12 -0.92
N SER A 29 0.99 -10.53 -1.18
CA SER A 29 2.06 -10.33 -0.24
C SER A 29 2.16 -8.83 0.06
N VAL A 30 2.75 -8.45 1.19
CA VAL A 30 3.04 -7.04 1.47
C VAL A 30 3.81 -6.39 0.31
N GLU A 31 4.59 -7.19 -0.43
CA GLU A 31 5.29 -6.78 -1.66
C GLU A 31 4.32 -6.43 -2.80
N ASP A 32 3.28 -7.24 -3.04
CA ASP A 32 2.29 -6.95 -4.09
C ASP A 32 1.50 -5.68 -3.77
N PHE A 33 1.12 -5.48 -2.49
CA PHE A 33 0.51 -4.22 -2.04
C PHE A 33 1.43 -3.02 -2.27
N ARG A 34 2.71 -3.16 -1.90
CA ARG A 34 3.71 -2.10 -2.06
C ARG A 34 3.89 -1.76 -3.54
N GLN A 35 4.04 -2.77 -4.40
CA GLN A 35 4.23 -2.59 -5.83
C GLN A 35 2.98 -1.98 -6.49
N SER A 36 1.78 -2.42 -6.10
CA SER A 36 0.50 -1.84 -6.53
C SER A 36 0.43 -0.35 -6.20
N LEU A 37 0.81 0.03 -4.98
CA LEU A 37 0.85 1.42 -4.55
C LEU A 37 1.94 2.25 -5.27
N GLU A 38 3.15 1.73 -5.40
CA GLU A 38 4.25 2.41 -6.11
C GLU A 38 3.91 2.69 -7.58
N ASN A 39 3.21 1.78 -8.25
CA ASN A 39 2.78 1.96 -9.63
C ASN A 39 1.67 3.02 -9.79
N ARG A 40 0.92 3.31 -8.72
CA ARG A 40 -0.20 4.26 -8.75
C ARG A 40 0.21 5.68 -8.36
N LEU A 41 1.21 5.80 -7.48
CA LEU A 41 1.73 7.09 -7.07
C LEU A 41 2.56 7.72 -8.18
N THR A 42 2.30 9.00 -8.46
CA THR A 42 3.25 9.80 -9.24
C THR A 42 4.54 10.04 -8.44
N ASP A 43 5.66 10.25 -9.13
CA ASP A 43 6.95 10.59 -8.49
C ASP A 43 6.81 11.75 -7.49
N ARG A 44 5.98 12.75 -7.83
CA ARG A 44 5.76 13.92 -6.99
C ARG A 44 4.93 13.62 -5.75
N GLN A 45 3.90 12.77 -5.88
CA GLN A 45 3.11 12.30 -4.74
C GLN A 45 3.96 11.45 -3.79
N TYR A 46 4.79 10.55 -4.33
CA TYR A 46 5.71 9.74 -3.55
C TYR A 46 6.71 10.62 -2.78
N SER A 47 7.37 11.56 -3.48
CA SER A 47 8.34 12.48 -2.86
C SER A 47 7.71 13.32 -1.75
N VAL A 48 6.46 13.78 -1.95
CA VAL A 48 5.74 14.55 -0.92
C VAL A 48 5.39 13.68 0.27
N LEU A 49 4.91 12.44 0.06
CA LEU A 49 4.63 11.49 1.14
C LEU A 49 5.88 11.22 1.99
N GLU A 50 7.01 10.93 1.34
CA GLU A 50 8.28 10.69 2.02
C GLU A 50 8.72 11.90 2.84
N ALA A 51 8.63 13.10 2.27
CA ALA A 51 9.01 14.34 2.95
C ALA A 51 8.12 14.62 4.17
N VAL A 52 6.79 14.50 4.04
CA VAL A 52 5.90 14.78 5.18
C VAL A 52 6.00 13.72 6.28
N TYR A 53 6.22 12.46 5.91
CA TYR A 53 6.45 11.39 6.87
C TYR A 53 7.76 11.63 7.65
N SER A 54 8.85 11.90 6.93
CA SER A 54 10.17 12.12 7.53
C SER A 54 10.24 13.39 8.38
N ALA A 55 9.38 14.39 8.10
CA ALA A 55 9.32 15.65 8.83
C ALA A 55 8.36 15.62 10.04
N GLY A 56 7.81 14.45 10.39
CA GLY A 56 6.90 14.30 11.52
C GLY A 56 5.59 15.09 11.37
N TYR A 57 5.13 15.27 10.12
CA TYR A 57 3.90 16.01 9.82
C TYR A 57 2.66 15.37 10.45
N PHE A 58 2.65 14.05 10.56
CA PHE A 58 1.53 13.27 11.09
C PHE A 58 1.61 13.00 12.60
N ASP A 59 2.68 13.45 13.27
CA ASP A 59 2.90 13.16 14.68
C ASP A 59 2.08 14.07 15.62
N TRP A 60 1.97 13.65 16.88
CA TRP A 60 1.40 14.45 17.95
C TRP A 60 2.38 14.58 19.14
N PRO A 61 2.84 15.81 19.47
CA PRO A 61 2.70 17.04 18.69
C PRO A 61 3.46 16.94 17.36
N ARG A 62 2.93 17.55 16.30
CA ARG A 62 3.59 17.57 14.98
C ARG A 62 4.95 18.27 15.04
N GLU A 63 5.96 17.67 14.44
CA GLU A 63 7.31 18.23 14.40
C GLU A 63 7.45 19.33 13.34
N SER A 64 6.78 19.16 12.18
CA SER A 64 6.77 20.14 11.10
C SER A 64 5.37 20.39 10.55
N THR A 65 5.13 21.61 10.08
CA THR A 65 3.91 21.99 9.37
C THR A 65 4.03 21.78 7.86
N ALA A 66 2.89 21.64 7.18
CA ALA A 66 2.84 21.57 5.71
C ALA A 66 3.51 22.79 5.05
N LYS A 67 3.44 23.97 5.68
CA LYS A 67 4.07 25.18 5.17
C LYS A 67 5.60 25.10 5.23
N GLU A 68 6.16 24.60 6.34
CA GLU A 68 7.60 24.44 6.49
C GLU A 68 8.15 23.41 5.51
N ILE A 69 7.44 22.30 5.32
CA ILE A 69 7.81 21.24 4.36
C ILE A 69 7.67 21.73 2.91
N ALA A 70 6.65 22.53 2.61
CA ALA A 70 6.48 23.12 1.28
C ALA A 70 7.64 24.06 0.94
N ASN A 71 8.07 24.87 1.91
CA ASN A 71 9.23 25.74 1.77
C ASN A 71 10.51 24.93 1.54
N SER A 72 10.73 23.80 2.23
CA SER A 72 11.93 22.98 2.02
C SER A 72 11.96 22.28 0.66
N LEU A 73 10.79 22.04 0.06
CA LEU A 73 10.64 21.42 -1.26
C LEU A 73 10.54 22.45 -2.41
N ASP A 74 10.74 23.74 -2.10
CA ASP A 74 10.60 24.87 -3.03
C ASP A 74 9.27 24.86 -3.80
N VAL A 75 8.16 24.65 -3.06
CA VAL A 75 6.80 24.71 -3.59
C VAL A 75 5.87 25.57 -2.77
N ALA A 76 4.82 26.04 -3.42
CA ALA A 76 3.72 26.67 -2.72
C ALA A 76 2.99 25.65 -1.81
N PRO A 77 2.56 26.03 -0.60
CA PRO A 77 1.79 25.14 0.28
C PRO A 77 0.54 24.50 -0.36
N PRO A 78 -0.24 25.19 -1.21
CA PRO A 78 -1.35 24.56 -1.94
C PRO A 78 -0.90 23.41 -2.84
N THR A 79 0.25 23.53 -3.51
CA THR A 79 0.81 22.47 -4.36
C THR A 79 1.23 21.26 -3.54
N LEU A 80 1.85 21.46 -2.37
CA LEU A 80 2.16 20.37 -1.44
C LEU A 80 0.87 19.67 -0.96
N HIS A 81 -0.17 20.42 -0.59
CA HIS A 81 -1.43 19.85 -0.18
C HIS A 81 -2.13 19.06 -1.29
N GLU A 82 -2.09 19.55 -2.53
CA GLU A 82 -2.65 18.84 -3.68
C GLU A 82 -1.97 17.49 -3.89
N HIS A 83 -0.64 17.47 -3.91
CA HIS A 83 0.12 16.23 -4.03
C HIS A 83 -0.12 15.29 -2.84
N LEU A 84 -0.12 15.82 -1.61
CA LEU A 84 -0.38 15.01 -0.43
C LEU A 84 -1.77 14.38 -0.46
N ARG A 85 -2.79 15.15 -0.86
CA ARG A 85 -4.16 14.65 -1.00
C ARG A 85 -4.28 13.58 -2.06
N GLY A 86 -3.63 13.78 -3.22
CA GLY A 86 -3.58 12.77 -4.27
C GLY A 86 -2.91 11.49 -3.78
N ALA A 87 -1.79 11.61 -3.07
CA ALA A 87 -1.06 10.47 -2.55
C ALA A 87 -1.85 9.69 -1.49
N GLN A 88 -2.54 10.40 -0.58
CA GLN A 88 -3.46 9.80 0.40
C GLN A 88 -4.63 9.10 -0.26
N LYS A 89 -5.16 9.64 -1.37
CA LYS A 89 -6.23 9.01 -2.13
C LYS A 89 -5.76 7.66 -2.70
N GLU A 90 -4.59 7.61 -3.35
CA GLU A 90 -4.04 6.35 -3.88
C GLU A 90 -3.79 5.32 -2.75
N LEU A 91 -3.24 5.76 -1.61
CA LEU A 91 -3.07 4.90 -0.42
C LEU A 91 -4.39 4.27 0.05
N ILE A 92 -5.44 5.08 0.17
CA ILE A 92 -6.76 4.64 0.64
C ILE A 92 -7.41 3.69 -0.38
N GLU A 93 -7.34 4.03 -1.67
CA GLU A 93 -7.91 3.20 -2.72
C GLU A 93 -7.20 1.85 -2.84
N THR A 94 -5.87 1.81 -2.76
CA THR A 94 -5.12 0.54 -2.77
C THR A 94 -5.43 -0.28 -1.52
N PHE A 95 -5.49 0.33 -0.34
CA PHE A 95 -5.86 -0.38 0.90
C PHE A 95 -7.24 -1.05 0.78
N PHE A 96 -8.23 -0.35 0.24
CA PHE A 96 -9.57 -0.90 0.12
C PHE A 96 -9.73 -1.92 -1.01
N ALA A 97 -9.02 -1.73 -2.13
CA ALA A 97 -8.95 -2.71 -3.20
C ALA A 97 -8.36 -4.04 -2.68
N GLU A 98 -7.22 -4.00 -2.00
CA GLU A 98 -6.53 -5.21 -1.54
C GLU A 98 -7.20 -5.87 -0.33
N THR A 99 -7.92 -5.13 0.51
CA THR A 99 -8.62 -5.72 1.66
C THR A 99 -9.99 -6.30 1.31
N GLY A 100 -10.53 -5.99 0.12
CA GLY A 100 -11.87 -6.42 -0.30
C GLY A 100 -13.00 -5.92 0.62
N LYS A 101 -12.71 -4.93 1.48
CA LYS A 101 -13.65 -4.41 2.49
C LYS A 101 -14.44 -3.19 2.02
N PHE A 102 -14.29 -2.79 0.76
CA PHE A 102 -15.00 -1.67 0.17
C PHE A 102 -15.54 -2.11 -1.18
N SER A 103 -16.85 -2.25 -1.32
CA SER A 103 -17.44 -2.39 -2.65
C SER A 103 -17.48 -1.01 -3.31
N GLU A 104 -17.11 -0.90 -4.58
CA GLU A 104 -17.26 0.37 -5.32
C GLU A 104 -18.72 0.85 -5.34
N ASP A 105 -19.67 -0.08 -5.22
CA ASP A 105 -21.11 0.19 -5.12
C ASP A 105 -21.51 1.00 -3.87
N GLU A 106 -20.67 1.06 -2.84
CA GLU A 106 -20.93 1.79 -1.59
C GLU A 106 -20.34 3.21 -1.59
N ARG A 107 -19.67 3.62 -2.68
CA ARG A 107 -19.24 5.02 -2.81
C ARG A 107 -20.48 5.91 -2.91
N PRO A 108 -20.69 6.89 -2.00
CA PRO A 108 -21.75 7.86 -2.19
C PRO A 108 -21.51 8.57 -3.52
N GLN A 109 -22.45 8.42 -4.45
CA GLN A 109 -22.47 9.19 -5.68
C GLN A 109 -22.45 10.65 -5.24
N ARG A 110 -21.42 11.39 -5.65
CA ARG A 110 -21.42 12.84 -5.44
C ARG A 110 -22.58 13.38 -6.27
N GLU A 111 -23.66 13.75 -5.60
CA GLU A 111 -24.71 14.55 -6.20
C GLU A 111 -24.07 15.88 -6.64
N GLU A 112 -24.08 16.13 -7.94
CA GLU A 112 -23.68 17.42 -8.55
C GLU A 112 -24.73 18.50 -8.29
#